data_AF-A0A845R6P3-F1
#
_entry.id   AF-A0A845R6P3-F1
#
_cell.length_a   1.000
_cell.length_b   1.000
_cell.length_c   1.000
_cell.angle_alpha   90.00
_cell.angle_beta   90.00
_cell.angle_gamma   90.00
#
_symmetry.space_group_name_H-M   'P 1'
#
loop_
_entity.id
_entity.type
_entity.pdbx_description
1 polymer ?
#
loop_
_entity_poly.entity_id
_entity_poly.type
_entity_poly.pdbx_seq_one_letter_code
_entity_poly.pdbx_strand_id
1 'polypeptide(L)'
;MITNEVIFMNINDRVRKLEEQRRRRDVMVSRLCANIKRQVSWIATVLALVSGWLACAYVRIPFPGVGNLPGLVMIWDYAIMLLILLLSMLAALVILTMPPLHTKDIESGLQHIALVDRYGFSPALVLNQGLEHSNIRELRFYSRGIAKETWIKRQSAVEDVLNVHWIEEPQYGGRRRNNRNYIVLIVAPGAESKREEPLYDDEL
;
A
#
# COMPACT_ATOMS: atom_id res chain seq x y z
N MET A 1 3.75 -34.34 -29.00
CA MET A 1 3.80 -32.86 -29.11
C MET A 1 2.95 -32.16 -28.04
N ILE A 2 1.83 -32.75 -27.59
CA ILE A 2 0.92 -32.18 -26.57
C ILE A 2 1.55 -32.11 -25.16
N THR A 3 2.48 -33.00 -24.81
CA THR A 3 3.07 -33.08 -23.47
C THR A 3 3.98 -31.91 -23.11
N ASN A 4 4.72 -31.35 -24.06
CA ASN A 4 5.65 -30.24 -23.78
C ASN A 4 4.91 -28.92 -23.54
N GLU A 5 3.79 -28.71 -24.22
CA GLU A 5 3.00 -27.48 -24.11
C GLU A 5 2.25 -27.40 -22.77
N VAL A 6 1.69 -28.52 -22.31
CA VAL A 6 1.01 -28.62 -21.00
C VAL A 6 2.01 -28.44 -19.84
N ILE A 7 3.23 -28.98 -19.97
CA ILE A 7 4.29 -28.79 -18.96
C ILE A 7 4.75 -27.33 -18.92
N PHE A 8 4.94 -26.69 -20.07
CA PHE A 8 5.32 -25.28 -20.15
C PHE A 8 4.27 -24.35 -19.52
N MET A 9 2.99 -24.62 -19.77
CA MET A 9 1.88 -23.83 -19.20
C MET A 9 1.82 -23.94 -17.67
N ASN A 10 1.99 -25.15 -17.12
CA ASN A 10 2.04 -25.40 -15.67
C ASN A 10 3.25 -24.71 -15.00
N ILE A 11 4.41 -24.68 -15.67
CA ILE A 11 5.61 -23.99 -15.16
C ILE A 11 5.38 -22.48 -15.15
N ASN A 12 4.84 -21.89 -16.23
CA ASN A 12 4.58 -20.46 -16.30
C ASN A 12 3.57 -20.01 -15.24
N ASP A 13 2.52 -20.79 -15.01
CA ASP A 13 1.51 -20.50 -13.97
C ASP A 13 2.11 -20.55 -12.55
N ARG A 14 3.02 -21.50 -12.29
CA ARG A 14 3.73 -21.59 -11.02
C ARG A 14 4.66 -20.40 -10.81
N VAL A 15 5.42 -20.02 -11.83
CA VAL A 15 6.31 -18.84 -11.79
C VAL A 15 5.50 -17.59 -11.51
N ARG A 16 4.37 -17.40 -12.23
CA ARG A 16 3.46 -16.28 -12.02
C ARG A 16 2.92 -16.22 -10.59
N LYS A 17 2.47 -17.35 -10.04
CA LYS A 17 2.00 -17.43 -8.64
C LYS A 17 3.09 -17.09 -7.62
N LEU A 18 4.30 -17.58 -7.84
CA LEU A 18 5.44 -17.31 -6.95
C LEU A 18 5.83 -15.82 -6.99
N GLU A 19 5.83 -15.22 -8.17
CA GLU A 19 6.09 -13.79 -8.33
C GLU A 19 4.99 -12.95 -7.68
N GLU A 20 3.72 -13.35 -7.81
CA GLU A 20 2.62 -12.68 -7.15
C GLU A 20 2.74 -12.74 -5.62
N GLN A 21 3.07 -13.90 -5.06
CA GLN A 21 3.30 -14.05 -3.62
C GLN A 21 4.49 -13.21 -3.14
N ARG A 22 5.59 -13.22 -3.89
CA ARG A 22 6.78 -12.42 -3.58
C ARG A 22 6.46 -10.93 -3.61
N ARG A 23 5.73 -10.49 -4.65
CA ARG A 23 5.26 -9.10 -4.77
C ARG A 23 4.37 -8.70 -3.60
N ARG A 24 3.38 -9.51 -3.23
CA ARG A 24 2.51 -9.24 -2.08
C ARG A 24 3.31 -9.09 -0.79
N ARG A 25 4.30 -9.95 -0.56
CA ARG A 25 5.20 -9.85 0.60
C ARG A 25 6.07 -8.60 0.57
N ASP A 26 6.72 -8.30 -0.54
CA ASP A 26 7.61 -7.14 -0.69
C ASP A 26 6.83 -5.83 -0.50
N VAL A 27 5.63 -5.73 -1.08
CA VAL A 27 4.74 -4.58 -0.93
C VAL A 27 4.27 -4.45 0.52
N MET A 28 3.85 -5.54 1.16
CA MET A 28 3.42 -5.53 2.56
C MET A 28 4.54 -5.11 3.52
N VAL A 29 5.74 -5.67 3.35
CA VAL A 29 6.92 -5.30 4.17
C VAL A 29 7.28 -3.83 3.95
N SER A 30 7.22 -3.36 2.71
CA SER A 30 7.57 -1.98 2.40
C SER A 30 6.55 -0.98 2.93
N ARG A 31 5.25 -1.31 2.87
CA ARG A 31 4.17 -0.54 3.50
C ARG A 31 4.34 -0.52 5.02
N LEU A 32 4.66 -1.66 5.63
CA LEU A 32 4.93 -1.74 7.07
C LEU A 32 6.14 -0.89 7.48
N CYS A 33 7.26 -0.97 6.75
CA CYS A 33 8.43 -0.12 7.02
C CYS A 33 8.16 1.37 6.79
N ALA A 34 7.34 1.72 5.79
CA ALA A 34 6.92 3.09 5.53
C ALA A 34 6.01 3.62 6.65
N ASN A 35 5.02 2.83 7.07
CA ASN A 35 4.10 3.18 8.14
C ASN A 35 4.80 3.24 9.51
N ILE A 36 5.79 2.38 9.80
CA ILE A 36 6.60 2.52 11.03
C ILE A 36 7.34 3.87 11.07
N LYS A 37 7.75 4.41 9.92
CA LYS A 37 8.42 5.71 9.87
C LYS A 37 7.46 6.90 9.96
N ARG A 38 6.16 6.67 9.77
CA ARG A 38 5.14 7.72 9.70
C ARG A 38 4.52 7.94 11.09
N GLN A 39 4.51 9.18 11.55
CA GLN A 39 4.04 9.56 12.88
C GLN A 39 2.54 9.27 13.11
N VAL A 40 1.72 9.39 12.06
CA VAL A 40 0.25 9.18 12.13
C VAL A 40 -0.11 7.72 12.45
N SER A 41 0.62 6.76 11.90
CA SER A 41 0.41 5.33 12.18
C SER A 41 0.78 4.96 13.61
N TRP A 42 1.81 5.59 14.19
CA TRP A 42 2.14 5.39 15.61
C TRP A 42 1.01 5.81 16.52
N ILE A 43 0.39 6.97 16.27
CA ILE A 43 -0.75 7.46 17.06
C ILE A 43 -1.91 6.46 16.99
N ALA A 44 -2.27 6.00 15.80
CA ALA A 44 -3.35 5.02 15.63
C ALA A 44 -3.02 3.65 16.29
N THR A 45 -1.76 3.22 16.23
CA THR A 45 -1.31 1.97 16.86
C THR A 45 -1.38 2.07 18.38
N VAL A 46 -0.91 3.19 18.95
CA VAL A 46 -1.00 3.46 20.39
C VAL A 46 -2.45 3.54 20.82
N LEU A 47 -3.31 4.22 20.06
CA LEU A 47 -4.75 4.30 20.34
C LEU A 47 -5.39 2.90 20.41
N ALA A 48 -5.04 2.00 19.47
CA ALA A 48 -5.55 0.62 19.46
C ALA A 48 -5.06 -0.22 20.66
N LEU A 49 -3.85 0.03 21.15
CA LEU A 49 -3.33 -0.61 22.36
C LEU A 49 -4.00 -0.04 23.62
N VAL A 50 -4.18 1.28 23.68
CA VAL A 50 -4.87 1.95 24.78
C VAL A 50 -6.34 1.53 24.85
N SER A 51 -7.02 1.36 23.73
CA SER A 51 -8.41 0.87 23.70
C SER A 51 -8.50 -0.58 24.18
N GLY A 52 -7.54 -1.44 23.82
CA GLY A 52 -7.44 -2.81 24.33
C GLY A 52 -7.21 -2.84 25.84
N TRP A 53 -6.33 -1.97 26.35
CA TRP A 53 -6.07 -1.83 27.78
C TRP A 53 -7.30 -1.33 28.55
N LEU A 54 -8.00 -0.32 28.01
CA LEU A 54 -9.27 0.17 28.55
C LEU A 54 -10.35 -0.92 28.54
N ALA A 55 -10.44 -1.71 27.47
CA ALA A 55 -11.39 -2.82 27.41
C ALA A 55 -11.13 -3.86 28.51
N CYS A 56 -9.86 -4.18 28.81
CA CYS A 56 -9.52 -5.03 29.95
C CYS A 56 -9.93 -4.43 31.31
N ALA A 57 -9.89 -3.11 31.46
CA ALA A 57 -10.24 -2.44 32.71
C ALA A 57 -11.76 -2.33 32.94
N TYR A 58 -12.55 -2.15 31.87
CA TYR A 58 -13.99 -1.86 31.97
C TYR A 58 -14.89 -3.05 31.62
N VAL A 59 -14.45 -3.97 30.78
CA VAL A 59 -15.27 -5.11 30.34
C VAL A 59 -15.07 -6.29 31.29
N ARG A 60 -16.02 -6.47 32.21
CA ARG A 60 -16.15 -7.72 32.98
C ARG A 60 -17.20 -8.60 32.32
N ILE A 61 -16.75 -9.64 31.65
CA ILE A 61 -17.66 -10.64 31.07
C ILE A 61 -17.93 -11.68 32.16
N PRO A 62 -19.16 -11.75 32.72
CA PRO A 62 -19.46 -12.67 33.80
C PRO A 62 -19.26 -14.12 33.33
N PHE A 63 -18.77 -14.96 34.25
CA PHE A 63 -18.61 -16.38 33.98
C PHE A 63 -19.97 -17.04 33.70
N PRO A 64 -20.15 -17.76 32.58
CA PRO A 64 -21.46 -18.30 32.17
C PRO A 64 -21.93 -19.54 32.96
N GLY A 65 -21.20 -19.97 34.00
CA GLY A 65 -21.54 -21.16 34.78
C GLY A 65 -22.23 -20.85 36.11
N VAL A 66 -23.07 -21.80 36.54
CA VAL A 66 -23.95 -21.73 37.73
C VAL A 66 -23.22 -21.92 39.09
N GLY A 67 -21.89 -22.01 39.10
CA GLY A 67 -21.10 -22.30 40.29
C GLY A 67 -19.96 -21.30 40.52
N ASN A 68 -19.95 -20.64 41.68
CA ASN A 68 -18.90 -19.71 42.09
C ASN A 68 -17.66 -20.45 42.63
N LEU A 69 -17.05 -21.31 41.80
CA LEU A 69 -15.74 -21.87 42.12
C LEU A 69 -14.68 -20.78 41.90
N PRO A 70 -14.04 -20.26 42.96
CA PRO A 70 -13.19 -19.07 42.86
C PRO A 70 -12.00 -19.26 41.90
N GLY A 71 -11.45 -20.49 41.84
CA GLY A 71 -10.37 -20.81 40.90
C GLY A 71 -10.80 -20.75 39.43
N LEU A 72 -12.03 -21.15 39.11
CA LEU A 72 -12.51 -21.20 37.73
C LEU A 72 -12.86 -19.79 37.20
N VAL A 73 -13.43 -18.94 38.05
CA VAL A 73 -13.67 -17.52 37.76
C VAL A 73 -12.35 -16.80 37.51
N MET A 74 -11.32 -17.09 38.31
CA MET A 74 -10.00 -16.49 38.13
C MET A 74 -9.35 -16.87 36.79
N ILE A 75 -9.44 -18.15 36.39
CA ILE A 75 -8.93 -18.62 35.09
C ILE A 75 -9.70 -17.96 33.93
N TRP A 76 -11.01 -17.83 34.06
CA TRP A 76 -11.87 -17.19 33.06
C TRP A 76 -11.52 -15.72 32.83
N ASP A 77 -11.32 -14.96 33.90
CA ASP A 77 -10.93 -13.55 33.82
C ASP A 77 -9.58 -13.39 33.11
N TYR A 78 -8.60 -14.25 33.43
CA TYR A 78 -7.31 -14.25 32.73
C TYR A 78 -7.42 -14.63 31.25
N ALA A 79 -8.28 -15.59 30.92
CA ALA A 79 -8.49 -16.02 29.53
C ALA A 79 -9.09 -14.88 28.68
N ILE A 80 -10.06 -14.15 29.23
CA ILE A 80 -10.66 -12.98 28.55
C ILE A 80 -9.63 -11.86 28.41
N MET A 81 -8.85 -11.56 29.45
CA MET A 81 -7.82 -10.53 29.39
C MET A 81 -6.78 -10.84 28.30
N LEU A 82 -6.35 -12.10 28.20
CA LEU A 82 -5.42 -12.55 27.17
C LEU A 82 -6.03 -12.42 25.76
N LEU A 83 -7.31 -12.78 25.59
CA LEU A 83 -8.02 -12.67 24.32
C LEU A 83 -8.15 -11.21 23.86
N ILE A 84 -8.51 -10.29 24.77
CA ILE A 84 -8.62 -8.85 24.47
C ILE A 84 -7.25 -8.28 24.07
N LEU A 85 -6.18 -8.64 24.79
CA LEU A 85 -4.81 -8.21 24.45
C LEU A 85 -4.38 -8.72 23.07
N LEU A 86 -4.67 -9.98 22.75
CA LEU A 86 -4.34 -10.57 21.45
C LEU A 86 -5.09 -9.85 20.32
N LEU A 87 -6.37 -9.55 20.53
CA LEU A 87 -7.20 -8.84 19.55
C LEU A 87 -6.73 -7.39 19.34
N SER A 88 -6.33 -6.70 20.40
CA SER A 88 -5.72 -5.37 20.34
C SER A 88 -4.38 -5.38 19.60
N MET A 89 -3.53 -6.38 19.84
CA MET A 89 -2.26 -6.57 19.11
C MET A 89 -2.50 -6.83 17.61
N LEU A 90 -3.50 -7.65 17.27
CA LEU A 90 -3.89 -7.88 15.87
C LEU A 90 -4.39 -6.59 15.21
N ALA A 91 -5.23 -5.82 15.90
CA ALA A 91 -5.73 -4.54 15.38
C ALA A 91 -4.57 -3.56 15.11
N ALA A 92 -3.62 -3.45 16.03
CA ALA A 92 -2.40 -2.67 15.86
C ALA A 92 -1.59 -3.11 14.61
N LEU A 93 -1.46 -4.42 14.39
CA LEU A 93 -0.76 -4.96 13.22
C LEU A 93 -1.49 -4.64 11.90
N VAL A 94 -2.83 -4.73 11.90
CA VAL A 94 -3.66 -4.37 10.73
C VAL A 94 -3.51 -2.89 10.39
N ILE A 95 -3.54 -2.00 11.39
CA ILE A 95 -3.33 -0.56 11.20
C ILE A 95 -1.94 -0.30 10.60
N LEU A 96 -0.91 -0.99 11.10
CA LEU A 96 0.47 -0.83 10.62
C LEU A 96 0.66 -1.33 9.19
N THR A 97 -0.09 -2.35 8.77
CA THR A 97 -0.03 -2.94 7.43
C THR A 97 -1.03 -2.34 6.43
N MET A 98 -1.94 -1.49 6.91
CA MET A 98 -3.00 -0.92 6.08
C MET A 98 -2.38 -0.07 4.94
N PRO A 99 -2.82 -0.28 3.68
CA PRO A 99 -2.45 0.61 2.60
C PRO A 99 -3.03 2.01 2.85
N PRO A 100 -2.35 3.08 2.41
CA PRO A 100 -2.93 4.41 2.48
C PRO A 100 -4.24 4.47 1.69
N LEU A 101 -5.21 5.25 2.19
CA LEU A 101 -6.48 5.54 1.51
C LEU A 101 -6.20 6.02 0.07
N HIS A 102 -7.06 5.65 -0.89
CA HIS A 102 -6.93 5.87 -2.35
C HIS A 102 -5.92 5.03 -3.13
N THR A 103 -5.25 4.06 -2.50
CA THR A 103 -4.32 3.19 -3.25
C THR A 103 -5.00 2.38 -4.36
N LYS A 104 -6.27 1.97 -4.17
CA LYS A 104 -7.01 1.18 -5.16
C LYS A 104 -7.40 1.99 -6.40
N ASP A 105 -7.79 3.24 -6.20
CA ASP A 105 -8.19 4.15 -7.29
C ASP A 105 -6.96 4.46 -8.15
N ILE A 106 -5.81 4.70 -7.51
CA ILE A 106 -4.52 4.91 -8.18
C ILE A 106 -4.06 3.65 -8.94
N GLU A 107 -4.12 2.47 -8.30
CA GLU A 107 -3.69 1.21 -8.94
C GLU A 107 -4.57 0.85 -10.15
N SER A 108 -5.89 1.11 -10.06
CA SER A 108 -6.84 0.88 -11.17
C SER A 108 -6.67 1.91 -12.30
N GLY A 109 -6.43 3.18 -11.97
CA GLY A 109 -6.10 4.20 -12.96
C GLY A 109 -4.81 3.86 -13.72
N LEU A 110 -3.75 3.46 -13.01
CA LEU A 110 -2.48 3.05 -13.65
C LEU A 110 -2.63 1.79 -14.51
N GLN A 111 -3.53 0.88 -14.13
CA GLN A 111 -3.88 -0.27 -14.94
C GLN A 111 -4.62 0.13 -16.22
N HIS A 112 -5.48 1.14 -16.16
CA HIS A 112 -6.20 1.67 -17.33
C HIS A 112 -5.25 2.26 -18.38
N ILE A 113 -4.17 2.91 -17.94
CA ILE A 113 -3.12 3.45 -18.83
C ILE A 113 -2.21 2.33 -19.35
N ALA A 114 -2.49 1.04 -19.14
CA ALA A 114 -1.64 -0.08 -19.53
C ALA A 114 -0.17 0.06 -19.06
N LEU A 115 0.06 0.73 -17.92
CA LEU A 115 1.37 0.76 -17.26
C LEU A 115 1.50 -0.52 -16.44
N VAL A 116 1.83 -1.61 -17.12
CA VAL A 116 1.72 -2.97 -16.57
C VAL A 116 2.98 -3.76 -16.90
N ASP A 117 3.46 -4.58 -15.94
CA ASP A 117 4.59 -5.48 -16.15
C ASP A 117 4.24 -6.64 -17.12
N ARG A 118 5.26 -7.38 -17.58
CA ARG A 118 5.16 -8.58 -18.44
C ARG A 118 4.08 -9.59 -18.00
N TYR A 119 3.79 -9.64 -16.70
CA TYR A 119 2.83 -10.57 -16.10
C TYR A 119 1.43 -9.98 -15.84
N GLY A 120 1.16 -8.74 -16.29
CA GLY A 120 -0.15 -8.12 -16.10
C GLY A 120 -0.30 -7.35 -14.78
N PHE A 121 0.81 -7.05 -14.09
CA PHE A 121 0.79 -6.38 -12.80
C PHE A 121 1.01 -4.85 -12.90
N SER A 122 -0.01 -4.06 -12.51
CA SER A 122 0.06 -2.58 -12.40
C SER A 122 0.91 -2.17 -11.20
N PRO A 123 1.75 -1.12 -11.25
CA PRO A 123 2.60 -0.70 -10.15
C PRO A 123 1.81 -0.34 -8.89
N ALA A 124 2.30 -0.77 -7.74
CA ALA A 124 1.60 -0.59 -6.46
C ALA A 124 2.13 0.64 -5.72
N LEU A 125 1.24 1.50 -5.22
CA LEU A 125 1.65 2.62 -4.38
C LEU A 125 2.09 2.10 -3.00
N VAL A 126 3.29 2.51 -2.60
CA VAL A 126 3.93 2.12 -1.33
C VAL A 126 4.00 3.31 -0.38
N LEU A 127 4.30 4.51 -0.89
CA LEU A 127 4.42 5.73 -0.09
C LEU A 127 3.78 6.89 -0.83
N ASN A 128 3.02 7.70 -0.10
CA ASN A 128 2.59 9.03 -0.51
C ASN A 128 2.84 9.97 0.66
N GLN A 129 3.87 10.79 0.54
CA GLN A 129 4.32 11.70 1.59
C GLN A 129 4.48 13.11 1.00
N GLY A 130 3.88 14.11 1.64
CA GLY A 130 4.20 15.51 1.35
C GLY A 130 5.59 15.86 1.88
N LEU A 131 6.39 16.56 1.08
CA LEU A 131 7.61 17.20 1.57
C LEU A 131 7.22 18.36 2.50
N GLU A 132 7.92 18.51 3.61
CA GLU A 132 7.65 19.58 4.58
C GLU A 132 7.72 20.96 3.91
N HIS A 133 6.75 21.83 4.26
CA HIS A 133 6.66 23.23 3.82
C HIS A 133 6.50 23.48 2.31
N SER A 134 6.20 22.47 1.50
CA SER A 134 5.92 22.66 0.07
C SER A 134 4.67 21.88 -0.33
N ASN A 135 4.01 22.31 -1.41
CA ASN A 135 2.89 21.56 -1.99
C ASN A 135 3.39 20.30 -2.74
N ILE A 136 4.65 19.91 -2.57
CA ILE A 136 5.31 18.83 -3.30
C ILE A 136 5.08 17.50 -2.57
N ARG A 137 4.81 16.43 -3.32
CA ARG A 137 4.60 15.08 -2.82
C ARG A 137 5.63 14.12 -3.41
N GLU A 138 6.23 13.31 -2.55
CA GLU A 138 7.00 12.14 -2.93
C GLU A 138 6.04 10.93 -3.01
N LEU A 139 5.85 10.42 -4.23
CA LEU A 139 5.12 9.18 -4.50
C LEU A 139 6.13 8.06 -4.76
N ARG A 140 6.03 6.95 -4.04
CA ARG A 140 6.85 5.76 -4.26
C ARG A 140 6.01 4.60 -4.71
N PHE A 141 6.35 4.06 -5.87
CA PHE A 141 5.70 2.91 -6.47
C PHE A 141 6.62 1.68 -6.45
N TYR A 142 6.06 0.51 -6.19
CA TYR A 142 6.68 -0.77 -6.49
C TYR A 142 6.34 -1.14 -7.93
N SER A 143 7.34 -1.06 -8.81
CA SER A 143 7.22 -1.17 -10.26
C SER A 143 8.21 -2.19 -10.83
N ARG A 144 8.36 -3.34 -10.16
CA ARG A 144 9.25 -4.41 -10.62
C ARG A 144 8.85 -4.85 -12.03
N GLY A 145 9.83 -4.87 -12.94
CA GLY A 145 9.64 -5.27 -14.34
C GLY A 145 9.22 -4.15 -15.30
N ILE A 146 8.89 -2.96 -14.78
CA ILE A 146 8.60 -1.76 -15.58
C ILE A 146 9.81 -0.83 -15.52
N ALA A 147 10.44 -0.60 -16.67
CA ALA A 147 11.64 0.24 -16.76
C ALA A 147 11.31 1.74 -16.68
N LYS A 148 12.25 2.56 -16.17
CA LYS A 148 12.10 4.03 -16.02
C LYS A 148 11.67 4.70 -17.33
N GLU A 149 12.18 4.23 -18.46
CA GLU A 149 11.90 4.78 -19.79
C GLU A 149 10.41 4.62 -20.14
N THR A 150 9.76 3.56 -19.65
CA THR A 150 8.32 3.34 -19.86
C THR A 150 7.49 4.34 -19.06
N TRP A 151 7.96 4.73 -17.88
CA TRP A 151 7.33 5.78 -17.08
C TRP A 151 7.43 7.13 -17.80
N ILE A 152 8.63 7.50 -18.28
CA ILE A 152 8.83 8.75 -19.03
C ILE A 152 7.95 8.78 -20.29
N LYS A 153 7.90 7.68 -21.05
CA LYS A 153 7.07 7.59 -22.27
C LYS A 153 5.57 7.78 -21.99
N ARG A 154 5.09 7.43 -20.80
CA ARG A 154 3.69 7.56 -20.40
C ARG A 154 3.45 8.69 -19.40
N GLN A 155 4.39 9.63 -19.29
CA GLN A 155 4.33 10.72 -18.30
C GLN A 155 2.99 11.45 -18.35
N SER A 156 2.56 11.93 -19.52
CA SER A 156 1.32 12.70 -19.67
C SER A 156 0.08 11.95 -19.19
N ALA A 157 -0.01 10.65 -19.47
CA ALA A 157 -1.15 9.84 -19.04
C ALA A 157 -1.09 9.52 -17.53
N VAL A 158 0.11 9.40 -16.96
CA VAL A 158 0.31 9.22 -15.51
C VAL A 158 -0.03 10.50 -14.76
N GLU A 159 0.35 11.67 -15.28
CA GLU A 159 0.01 12.99 -14.73
C GLU A 159 -1.51 13.22 -14.70
N ASP A 160 -2.20 12.86 -15.79
CA ASP A 160 -3.66 12.99 -15.92
C ASP A 160 -4.41 12.10 -14.90
N VAL A 161 -4.08 10.80 -14.85
CA VAL A 161 -4.75 9.85 -13.95
C VAL A 161 -4.47 10.13 -12.48
N LEU A 162 -3.26 10.56 -12.15
CA LEU A 162 -2.92 10.91 -10.78
C LEU A 162 -3.36 12.34 -10.41
N ASN A 163 -3.75 13.15 -11.39
CA ASN A 163 -3.99 14.59 -11.26
C ASN A 163 -2.82 15.32 -10.59
N VAL A 164 -1.60 15.07 -11.08
CA VAL A 164 -0.35 15.63 -10.57
C VAL A 164 0.57 16.05 -11.72
N HIS A 165 1.48 16.98 -11.46
CA HIS A 165 2.52 17.40 -12.39
C HIS A 165 3.89 16.96 -11.90
N TRP A 166 4.74 16.43 -12.78
CA TRP A 166 6.08 15.98 -12.41
C TRP A 166 7.04 17.16 -12.28
N ILE A 167 7.69 17.29 -11.12
CA ILE A 167 8.67 18.35 -10.87
C ILE A 167 10.07 17.89 -11.28
N GLU A 168 10.35 16.61 -11.05
CA GLU A 168 11.63 15.98 -11.38
C GLU A 168 11.40 14.72 -12.20
N GLU A 169 12.42 14.32 -12.97
CA GLU A 169 12.40 13.03 -13.63
C GLU A 169 12.21 11.87 -12.64
N PRO A 170 11.52 10.80 -13.05
CA PRO A 170 11.37 9.60 -12.23
C PRO A 170 12.74 9.03 -11.85
N GLN A 171 12.94 8.73 -10.57
CA GLN A 171 14.17 8.12 -10.08
C GLN A 171 13.92 6.70 -9.57
N TYR A 172 14.92 5.83 -9.68
CA TYR A 172 14.86 4.54 -9.00
C TYR A 172 14.90 4.73 -7.46
N GLY A 173 14.08 3.97 -6.75
CA GLY A 173 13.80 4.17 -5.32
C GLY A 173 14.59 3.27 -4.37
N GLY A 174 14.14 3.17 -3.11
CA GLY A 174 14.66 2.23 -2.09
C GLY A 174 15.42 2.89 -0.93
N ARG A 175 15.94 2.08 0.01
CA ARG A 175 16.60 2.53 1.26
C ARG A 175 17.83 3.45 1.03
N ARG A 176 18.29 3.59 -0.23
CA ARG A 176 19.36 4.48 -0.73
C ARG A 176 19.21 4.89 -2.22
N ARG A 177 17.97 5.03 -2.76
CA ARG A 177 17.72 5.32 -4.20
C ARG A 177 18.38 4.36 -5.22
N ASN A 178 18.69 3.12 -4.83
CA ASN A 178 19.41 2.15 -5.68
C ASN A 178 18.64 0.83 -5.89
N ASN A 179 17.33 0.83 -5.67
CA ASN A 179 16.49 -0.34 -5.87
C ASN A 179 15.63 -0.17 -7.11
N ARG A 180 15.99 -0.91 -8.17
CA ARG A 180 15.31 -0.91 -9.47
C ARG A 180 13.86 -1.38 -9.42
N ASN A 181 13.45 -2.03 -8.32
CA ASN A 181 12.06 -2.47 -8.14
C ASN A 181 11.12 -1.34 -7.70
N TYR A 182 11.68 -0.17 -7.37
CA TYR A 182 10.90 0.98 -6.95
C TYR A 182 11.16 2.16 -7.87
N ILE A 183 10.12 2.93 -8.13
CA ILE A 183 10.22 4.25 -8.75
C ILE A 183 9.68 5.29 -7.78
N VAL A 184 10.39 6.40 -7.70
CA VAL A 184 10.06 7.56 -6.90
C VAL A 184 9.74 8.71 -7.86
N LEU A 185 8.57 9.30 -7.67
CA LEU A 185 8.13 10.50 -8.36
C LEU A 185 8.07 11.64 -7.35
N ILE A 186 8.56 12.80 -7.74
CA ILE A 186 8.41 14.05 -6.99
C ILE A 186 7.45 14.91 -7.80
N VAL A 187 6.27 15.14 -7.25
CA VAL A 187 5.13 15.70 -7.99
C VAL A 187 4.48 16.85 -7.24
N ALA A 188 3.93 17.83 -7.96
CA ALA A 188 3.04 18.85 -7.43
C ALA A 188 1.57 18.47 -7.71
N PRO A 189 0.60 18.87 -6.87
CA PRO A 189 -0.81 18.64 -7.13
C PRO A 189 -1.32 19.53 -8.27
N GLY A 190 -2.24 18.96 -9.05
CA GLY A 190 -2.78 19.57 -10.26
C GLY A 190 -2.10 18.98 -11.49
N ALA A 191 -2.89 18.35 -12.37
CA ALA A 191 -2.44 18.08 -13.72
C ALA A 191 -2.27 19.42 -14.45
N GLU A 192 -1.19 19.55 -15.23
CA GLU A 192 -1.06 20.65 -16.16
C GLU A 192 -2.26 20.57 -17.11
N SER A 193 -3.16 21.55 -17.06
CA SER A 193 -4.29 21.56 -17.98
C SER A 193 -3.69 21.60 -19.38
N LYS A 194 -3.89 20.55 -20.17
CA LYS A 194 -3.66 20.62 -21.61
C LYS A 194 -4.31 21.91 -22.06
N ARG A 195 -3.52 22.90 -22.48
CA ARG A 195 -4.06 24.00 -23.27
C ARG A 195 -4.66 23.30 -24.48
N GLU A 196 -5.99 23.21 -24.52
CA GLU A 196 -6.68 23.22 -25.79
C GLU A 196 -6.05 24.39 -26.56
N GLU A 197 -5.51 24.10 -27.73
CA GLU A 197 -4.88 25.07 -28.60
C GLU A 197 -5.71 26.36 -28.61
N PRO A 198 -5.08 27.55 -28.60
CA PRO A 198 -5.86 28.76 -28.64
C PRO A 198 -6.75 28.69 -29.88
N LEU A 199 -8.06 28.84 -29.66
CA LEU A 199 -9.09 28.97 -30.67
C LEU A 199 -8.89 30.32 -31.40
N TYR A 200 -7.75 30.47 -32.09
CA TYR A 200 -7.60 31.46 -33.13
C TYR A 200 -7.99 30.76 -34.43
N ASP A 201 -9.27 30.89 -34.78
CA ASP A 201 -9.59 31.04 -36.20
C ASP A 201 -9.00 32.38 -36.58
N ASP A 202 -7.84 32.33 -37.25
CA ASP A 202 -7.29 33.48 -37.94
C ASP A 202 -8.33 33.98 -38.94
N GLU A 203 -8.60 35.27 -38.85
CA GLU A 203 -9.53 36.05 -39.67
C GLU A 203 -9.35 35.82 -41.18
N LEU A 204 -10.47 35.74 -41.91
CA LEU A 204 -10.68 36.36 -43.24
C LEU A 204 -12.17 36.46 -43.60
#